data_AF-A0A433DWN6-F1
#
_entry.id   AF-A0A433DWN6-F1
#
_cell.length_a   1.000
_cell.length_b   1.000
_cell.length_c   1.000
_cell.angle_alpha   90.00
_cell.angle_beta   90.00
_cell.angle_gamma   90.00
#
_symmetry.space_group_name_H-M   'P 1'
#
loop_
_entity.id
_entity.type
_entity.pdbx_description
1 polymer ?
#
loop_
_entity_poly.entity_id
_entity_poly.type
_entity_poly.pdbx_seq_one_letter_code
_entity_poly.pdbx_strand_id
1 'polypeptide(L)'
;MKTAYRKQIETTTWAPLSGGPSGKFFLGTPLVTGARDVGLRIGAGLPEKEAGFVLKSYEEMDVLKDCDALIYSVQADGKPTPTTQALLDHKLWKGVPAVKAGRAFPSRHFVMANYTFAIATVDEIEGMLKKM
;
A
#
# COMPACT_ATOMS: atom_id res chain seq x y z
N MET A 1 -4.98 -7.11 17.11
CA MET A 1 -4.52 -5.92 16.35
C MET A 1 -4.48 -4.58 17.11
N LYS A 2 -5.56 -3.76 17.21
CA LYS A 2 -5.47 -2.32 17.64
C LYS A 2 -4.75 -2.06 18.97
N THR A 3 -4.98 -2.86 20.00
CA THR A 3 -4.30 -2.69 21.30
C THR A 3 -2.84 -3.12 21.26
N ALA A 4 -2.52 -4.20 20.54
CA ALA A 4 -1.18 -4.77 20.46
C ALA A 4 -0.22 -3.93 19.60
N TYR A 5 -0.74 -3.29 18.54
CA TYR A 5 0.05 -2.48 17.58
C TYR A 5 -0.29 -1.00 17.63
N ARG A 6 -0.86 -0.52 18.74
CA ARG A 6 -1.34 0.86 18.89
C ARG A 6 -0.28 1.87 18.48
N LYS A 7 0.95 1.70 19.00
CA LYS A 7 2.06 2.62 18.72
C LYS A 7 2.35 2.68 17.21
N GLN A 8 2.53 1.54 16.56
CA GLN A 8 2.78 1.47 15.12
C GLN A 8 1.63 2.14 14.35
N ILE A 9 0.39 1.80 14.67
CA ILE A 9 -0.81 2.35 14.01
C ILE A 9 -0.86 3.89 14.13
N GLU A 10 -0.57 4.43 15.32
CA GLU A 10 -0.64 5.87 15.59
C GLU A 10 0.53 6.67 14.98
N THR A 11 1.69 6.04 14.79
CA THR A 11 2.91 6.74 14.36
C THR A 11 3.35 6.46 12.93
N THR A 12 2.67 5.58 12.20
CA THR A 12 3.08 5.19 10.84
C THR A 12 2.05 5.59 9.80
N THR A 13 2.54 6.10 8.68
CA THR A 13 1.74 6.55 7.55
C THR A 13 1.90 5.58 6.37
N TRP A 14 0.79 5.16 5.76
CA TRP A 14 0.76 4.08 4.78
C TRP A 14 0.18 4.52 3.44
N ALA A 15 0.62 3.89 2.36
CA ALA A 15 -0.02 4.04 1.06
C ALA A 15 -0.12 2.70 0.32
N PRO A 16 -1.34 2.22 0.00
CA PRO A 16 -1.51 1.12 -0.93
C PRO A 16 -1.45 1.62 -2.37
N LEU A 17 -0.83 0.84 -3.26
CA LEU A 17 -0.64 1.19 -4.67
C LEU A 17 -0.42 -0.02 -5.56
N SER A 18 -0.55 0.14 -6.87
CA SER A 18 -0.24 -0.90 -7.86
C SER A 18 0.39 -0.29 -9.11
N GLY A 19 1.08 -1.11 -9.91
CA GLY A 19 1.61 -0.62 -11.18
C GLY A 19 0.51 -0.42 -12.21
N GLY A 20 0.59 0.68 -12.94
CA GLY A 20 -0.30 1.03 -14.05
C GLY A 20 0.41 0.94 -15.40
N PRO A 21 -0.32 1.16 -16.51
CA PRO A 21 0.26 1.17 -17.83
C PRO A 21 1.12 2.42 -18.07
N SER A 22 2.04 2.34 -19.03
CA SER A 22 2.71 3.50 -19.62
C SER A 22 3.45 4.43 -18.63
N GLY A 23 4.22 3.84 -17.70
CA GLY A 23 5.02 4.61 -16.74
C GLY A 23 4.19 5.29 -15.65
N LYS A 24 3.03 4.70 -15.33
CA LYS A 24 2.11 5.20 -14.30
C LYS A 24 1.91 4.16 -13.20
N PHE A 25 1.43 4.60 -12.05
CA PHE A 25 0.97 3.75 -10.98
C PHE A 25 -0.42 4.21 -10.50
N PHE A 26 -1.16 3.30 -9.89
CA PHE A 26 -2.38 3.64 -9.19
C PHE A 26 -2.06 3.79 -7.71
N LEU A 27 -2.40 4.95 -7.15
CA LEU A 27 -2.36 5.21 -5.73
C LEU A 27 -3.76 4.96 -5.15
N GLY A 28 -3.82 4.23 -4.05
CA GLY A 28 -5.07 3.82 -3.44
C GLY A 28 -5.67 2.57 -4.10
N THR A 29 -6.69 2.04 -3.43
CA THR A 29 -7.46 0.83 -3.74
C THR A 29 -8.50 0.67 -2.62
N PRO A 30 -9.60 -0.10 -2.80
CA PRO A 30 -10.57 -0.30 -1.72
C PRO A 30 -9.96 -0.67 -0.36
N LEU A 31 -8.80 -1.37 -0.29
CA LEU A 31 -8.04 -1.62 0.96
C LEU A 31 -7.91 -0.40 1.88
N VAL A 32 -7.83 0.80 1.32
CA VAL A 32 -7.76 2.06 2.07
C VAL A 32 -8.89 2.17 3.11
N THR A 33 -10.11 1.72 2.79
CA THR A 33 -11.23 1.78 3.73
C THR A 33 -10.99 0.86 4.94
N GLY A 34 -10.63 -0.40 4.68
CA GLY A 34 -10.29 -1.37 5.73
C GLY A 34 -9.10 -0.92 6.58
N ALA A 35 -8.07 -0.34 5.95
CA ALA A 35 -6.92 0.22 6.64
C ALA A 35 -7.31 1.36 7.60
N ARG A 36 -8.20 2.27 7.17
CA ARG A 36 -8.73 3.34 8.04
C ARG A 36 -9.60 2.79 9.16
N ASP A 37 -10.44 1.79 8.89
CA ASP A 37 -11.29 1.16 9.90
C ASP A 37 -10.47 0.50 11.02
N VAL A 38 -9.29 -0.03 10.68
CA VAL A 38 -8.34 -0.58 11.67
C VAL A 38 -7.42 0.47 12.29
N GLY A 39 -7.56 1.75 11.91
CA GLY A 39 -6.91 2.91 12.51
C GLY A 39 -5.62 3.36 11.84
N LEU A 40 -5.21 2.74 10.73
CA LEU A 40 -4.00 3.15 10.02
C LEU A 40 -4.15 4.57 9.45
N ARG A 41 -3.07 5.34 9.53
CA ARG A 41 -2.96 6.63 8.87
C ARG A 41 -2.61 6.40 7.40
N ILE A 42 -3.42 6.93 6.50
CA ILE A 42 -3.17 6.85 5.06
C ILE A 42 -2.54 8.16 4.58
N GLY A 43 -1.35 8.07 3.99
CA GLY A 43 -0.59 9.20 3.45
C GLY A 43 -0.59 9.24 1.93
N ALA A 44 0.46 9.82 1.35
CA ALA A 44 0.63 9.99 -0.09
C ALA A 44 -0.35 10.96 -0.77
N GLY A 45 -0.88 11.93 -0.02
CA GLY A 45 -1.80 12.92 -0.60
C GLY A 45 -3.12 12.33 -1.10
N LEU A 46 -3.49 11.12 -0.65
CA LEU A 46 -4.80 10.53 -0.92
C LEU A 46 -5.84 11.22 -0.01
N PRO A 47 -6.86 11.92 -0.57
CA PRO A 47 -7.87 12.59 0.25
C PRO A 47 -8.62 11.62 1.17
N GLU A 48 -9.11 12.12 2.30
CA GLU A 48 -9.78 11.29 3.32
C GLU A 48 -11.02 10.56 2.78
N LYS A 49 -11.72 11.14 1.82
CA LYS A 49 -12.90 10.55 1.17
C LYS A 49 -12.56 9.65 -0.03
N GLU A 50 -11.28 9.63 -0.43
CA GLU A 50 -10.83 8.84 -1.57
C GLU A 50 -10.34 7.47 -1.08
N ALA A 51 -10.71 6.43 -1.81
CA ALA A 51 -10.25 5.06 -1.61
C ALA A 51 -9.96 4.37 -2.95
N GLY A 52 -10.02 5.10 -4.06
CA GLY A 52 -9.94 4.55 -5.41
C GLY A 52 -8.53 4.39 -5.94
N PHE A 53 -8.48 4.00 -7.21
CA PHE A 53 -7.26 3.87 -8.01
C PHE A 53 -6.93 5.21 -8.66
N VAL A 54 -6.31 6.12 -7.90
CA VAL A 54 -5.90 7.43 -8.40
C VAL A 54 -4.65 7.27 -9.27
N LEU A 55 -4.78 7.54 -10.55
CA LEU A 55 -3.67 7.39 -11.49
C LEU A 55 -2.62 8.50 -11.28
N LYS A 56 -1.35 8.10 -11.20
CA LYS A 56 -0.17 8.97 -11.02
C LYS A 56 0.94 8.57 -11.98
N SER A 57 1.71 9.52 -12.49
CA SER A 57 2.92 9.21 -13.26
C SER A 57 4.09 8.84 -12.34
N TYR A 58 5.10 8.13 -12.85
CA TYR A 58 6.30 7.80 -12.05
C TYR A 58 7.04 9.05 -11.56
N GLU A 59 6.95 10.18 -12.26
CA GLU A 59 7.53 11.45 -11.85
C GLU A 59 6.84 12.06 -10.63
N GLU A 60 5.57 11.70 -10.38
CA GLU A 60 4.81 12.12 -9.19
C GLU A 60 5.10 11.25 -7.95
N MET A 61 6.08 10.35 -8.01
CA MET A 61 6.34 9.37 -6.93
C MET A 61 6.86 9.98 -5.62
N ASP A 62 7.32 11.23 -5.66
CA ASP A 62 7.64 12.04 -4.48
C ASP A 62 6.44 12.21 -3.54
N VAL A 63 5.22 11.99 -4.03
CA VAL A 63 4.03 11.95 -3.18
C VAL A 63 4.14 10.89 -2.08
N LEU A 64 4.92 9.81 -2.29
CA LEU A 64 5.11 8.72 -1.31
C LEU A 64 6.16 9.03 -0.23
N LYS A 65 6.83 10.19 -0.28
CA LYS A 65 7.99 10.50 0.60
C LYS A 65 7.66 10.54 2.09
N ASP A 66 6.40 10.81 2.42
CA ASP A 66 5.88 10.95 3.79
C ASP A 66 5.34 9.62 4.34
N CYS A 67 5.34 8.56 3.54
CA CYS A 67 4.87 7.26 3.94
C CYS A 67 6.00 6.45 4.61
N ASP A 68 5.68 5.84 5.75
CA ASP A 68 6.55 4.93 6.48
C ASP A 68 6.51 3.51 5.93
N ALA A 69 5.39 3.13 5.31
CA ALA A 69 5.17 1.82 4.72
C ALA A 69 4.30 1.90 3.45
N LEU A 70 4.52 0.96 2.54
CA LEU A 70 3.78 0.83 1.28
C LEU A 70 3.19 -0.57 1.16
N ILE A 71 2.01 -0.67 0.57
CA ILE A 71 1.37 -1.94 0.26
C ILE A 71 1.21 -2.03 -1.25
N TYR A 72 1.74 -3.07 -1.89
CA TYR A 72 1.60 -3.26 -3.33
C TYR A 72 0.86 -4.54 -3.68
N SER A 73 0.08 -4.48 -4.77
CA SER A 73 -0.70 -5.61 -5.25
C SER A 73 0.17 -6.75 -5.76
N VAL A 74 -0.14 -7.97 -5.32
CA VAL A 74 0.36 -9.21 -5.94
C VAL A 74 -0.81 -10.13 -6.27
N GLN A 75 -0.56 -11.06 -7.20
CA GLN A 75 -1.51 -12.09 -7.57
C GLN A 75 -1.62 -13.16 -6.47
N ALA A 76 -2.58 -14.07 -6.63
CA ALA A 76 -2.82 -15.15 -5.68
C ALA A 76 -1.61 -16.07 -5.45
N ASP A 77 -0.68 -16.16 -6.40
CA ASP A 77 0.59 -16.90 -6.27
C ASP A 77 1.70 -16.09 -5.57
N GLY A 78 1.43 -14.83 -5.22
CA GLY A 78 2.37 -13.90 -4.60
C GLY A 78 3.23 -13.12 -5.58
N LYS A 79 3.07 -13.31 -6.90
CA LYS A 79 3.84 -12.57 -7.90
C LYS A 79 3.14 -11.26 -8.30
N PRO A 80 3.87 -10.16 -8.49
CA PRO A 80 3.28 -8.94 -9.03
C PRO A 80 2.80 -9.15 -10.48
N THR A 81 1.83 -8.35 -10.91
CA THR A 81 1.47 -8.25 -12.33
C THR A 81 2.63 -7.62 -13.13
N PRO A 82 2.68 -7.75 -14.47
CA PRO A 82 3.74 -7.12 -15.27
C PRO A 82 3.87 -5.61 -15.04
N THR A 83 2.75 -4.89 -14.89
CA THR A 83 2.78 -3.45 -14.59
C THR A 83 3.32 -3.16 -13.20
N THR A 84 2.93 -3.95 -12.18
CA THR A 84 3.46 -3.79 -10.83
C THR A 84 4.93 -4.15 -10.78
N GLN A 85 5.37 -5.20 -11.46
CA GLN A 85 6.78 -5.55 -11.56
C GLN A 85 7.59 -4.41 -12.19
N ALA A 86 7.09 -3.81 -13.28
CA ALA A 86 7.75 -2.66 -13.91
C ALA A 86 7.88 -1.45 -12.97
N LEU A 87 6.89 -1.21 -12.10
CA LEU A 87 6.99 -0.20 -11.04
C LEU A 87 8.08 -0.56 -10.03
N LEU A 88 8.08 -1.80 -9.52
CA LEU A 88 9.05 -2.27 -8.52
C LEU A 88 10.50 -2.23 -9.04
N ASP A 89 10.69 -2.44 -10.34
CA ASP A 89 12.02 -2.39 -10.97
C ASP A 89 12.51 -0.96 -11.23
N HIS A 90 11.61 0.03 -11.22
CA HIS A 90 11.92 1.40 -11.58
C HIS A 90 12.84 2.10 -10.56
N LYS A 91 13.74 2.97 -11.07
CA LYS A 91 14.72 3.68 -10.23
C LYS A 91 14.08 4.59 -9.18
N LEU A 92 12.97 5.26 -9.52
CA LEU A 92 12.28 6.17 -8.60
C LEU A 92 11.65 5.38 -7.44
N TRP A 93 11.09 4.20 -7.72
CA TRP A 93 10.54 3.32 -6.69
C TRP A 93 11.59 2.91 -5.68
N LYS A 94 12.75 2.44 -6.16
CA LYS A 94 13.91 2.11 -5.32
C LYS A 94 14.45 3.33 -4.54
N GLY A 95 14.11 4.54 -4.98
CA GLY A 95 14.45 5.80 -4.34
C GLY A 95 13.60 6.15 -3.12
N VAL A 96 12.36 5.64 -3.04
CA VAL A 96 11.37 5.99 -2.03
C VAL A 96 11.85 5.57 -0.62
N PRO A 97 11.73 6.43 0.41
CA PRO A 97 12.21 6.14 1.76
C PRO A 97 11.69 4.82 2.35
N ALA A 98 10.38 4.56 2.27
CA ALA A 98 9.78 3.31 2.75
C ALA A 98 10.33 2.07 2.03
N VAL A 99 10.60 2.17 0.72
CA VAL A 99 11.18 1.07 -0.07
C VAL A 99 12.61 0.79 0.38
N LYS A 100 13.43 1.84 0.55
CA LYS A 100 14.80 1.72 1.08
C LYS A 100 14.84 1.12 2.48
N ALA A 101 13.84 1.42 3.31
CA ALA A 101 13.69 0.88 4.65
C ALA A 101 13.19 -0.59 4.66
N GLY A 102 12.92 -1.21 3.50
CA GLY A 102 12.37 -2.55 3.42
C GLY A 102 10.90 -2.66 3.84
N ARG A 103 10.17 -1.55 3.83
CA ARG A 103 8.78 -1.41 4.29
C ARG A 103 7.78 -1.31 3.14
N ALA A 104 8.09 -1.97 2.02
CA ALA A 104 7.14 -2.18 0.93
C ALA A 104 6.67 -3.63 0.96
N PHE A 105 5.38 -3.83 1.22
CA PHE A 105 4.81 -5.15 1.50
C PHE A 105 3.86 -5.61 0.38
N PRO A 106 3.95 -6.87 -0.07
CA PRO A 106 2.99 -7.42 -1.01
C PRO A 106 1.65 -7.74 -0.31
N SER A 107 0.53 -7.53 -1.02
CA SER A 107 -0.81 -7.92 -0.59
C SER A 107 -1.53 -8.72 -1.67
N ARG A 108 -2.07 -9.90 -1.32
CA ARG A 108 -2.89 -10.73 -2.22
C ARG A 108 -4.35 -10.28 -2.24
N HIS A 109 -4.78 -9.57 -1.20
CA HIS A 109 -6.16 -9.16 -0.98
C HIS A 109 -6.39 -7.67 -1.26
N PHE A 110 -5.48 -7.06 -2.01
CA PHE A 110 -5.39 -5.63 -2.32
C PHE A 110 -6.70 -4.95 -2.77
N VAL A 111 -7.58 -5.68 -3.47
CA VAL A 111 -8.85 -5.15 -4.01
C VAL A 111 -10.06 -5.34 -3.10
N MET A 112 -9.93 -6.10 -2.01
CA MET A 112 -11.03 -6.44 -1.07
C MET A 112 -12.37 -6.78 -1.75
N ALA A 113 -12.34 -7.68 -2.73
CA ALA A 113 -13.51 -7.96 -3.58
C ALA A 113 -14.74 -8.54 -2.86
N ASN A 114 -14.57 -9.04 -1.64
CA ASN A 114 -15.63 -9.60 -0.80
C ASN A 114 -15.23 -9.56 0.69
N TYR A 115 -16.16 -9.90 1.58
CA TYR A 115 -15.90 -9.89 3.03
C TYR A 115 -14.75 -10.82 3.46
N THR A 116 -14.58 -11.97 2.82
CA THR A 116 -13.45 -12.87 3.11
C THR A 116 -12.12 -12.19 2.82
N PHE A 117 -12.03 -11.46 1.71
CA PHE A 117 -10.83 -10.70 1.35
C PHE A 117 -10.62 -9.52 2.29
N ALA A 118 -11.68 -8.85 2.74
CA ALA A 118 -11.57 -7.77 3.72
C ALA A 118 -11.00 -8.28 5.06
N ILE A 119 -11.49 -9.43 5.56
CA ILE A 119 -10.96 -10.06 6.78
C ILE A 119 -9.49 -10.46 6.57
N ALA A 120 -9.16 -11.13 5.46
CA ALA A 120 -7.79 -11.53 5.15
C ALA A 120 -6.83 -10.34 5.00
N THR A 121 -7.33 -9.20 4.55
CA THR A 121 -6.57 -7.95 4.47
C THR A 121 -6.18 -7.43 5.87
N VAL A 122 -7.07 -7.57 6.86
CA VAL A 122 -6.75 -7.22 8.26
C VAL A 122 -5.62 -8.11 8.78
N ASP A 123 -5.64 -9.40 8.47
CA ASP A 123 -4.56 -10.33 8.85
C ASP A 123 -3.23 -10.00 8.16
N GLU A 124 -3.27 -9.64 6.87
CA GLU A 124 -2.09 -9.17 6.13
C GLU A 124 -1.51 -7.89 6.77
N ILE A 125 -2.35 -6.91 7.08
CA ILE A 125 -1.94 -5.66 7.76
C ILE A 125 -1.32 -5.97 9.12
N GLU A 126 -1.92 -6.86 9.92
CA GLU A 126 -1.32 -7.27 11.19
C GLU A 126 0.05 -7.93 10.98
N GLY A 127 0.18 -8.77 9.96
CA GLY A 127 1.45 -9.38 9.55
C GLY A 127 2.52 -8.36 9.13
N MET A 128 2.12 -7.28 8.47
CA MET A 128 3.01 -6.18 8.09
C MET A 128 3.43 -5.37 9.32
N LEU A 129 2.49 -5.04 10.22
CA LEU A 129 2.77 -4.31 11.47
C LEU A 129 3.75 -5.06 12.38
N LYS A 130 3.73 -6.40 12.38
CA LYS A 130 4.72 -7.24 13.10
C LYS A 130 6.15 -7.05 12.59
N LYS A 131 6.34 -6.57 11.36
CA LYS A 131 7.64 -6.37 10.70
C LYS A 131 8.12 -4.92 10.77
N MET A 132 7.36 -4.03 11.42
CA MET A 132 7.69 -2.62 11.63
C MET A 132 8.30 -2.38 12.99
#